data_AF-W8BXH2-F1
#
_entry.id   AF-W8BXH2-F1
#
_cell.length_a   1.000
_cell.length_b   1.000
_cell.length_c   1.000
_cell.angle_alpha   90.00
_cell.angle_beta   90.00
_cell.angle_gamma   90.00
#
_symmetry.space_group_name_H-M   'P 1'
#
loop_
_entity.id
_entity.type
_entity.pdbx_description
1 polymer ?
#
loop_
_entity_poly.entity_id
_entity_poly.type
_entity_poly.pdbx_seq_one_letter_code
_entity_poly.pdbx_strand_id
1 'polypeptide(L)'
;MAMTIEHLETKIQECLDLLPITERNFLKNWLLKLNPSSTNIVPADFDSVTQLLQCHIYPVLQILSLNRDKCKLQIDRVILEVLQLLLKKDDAKNRDPFINFIVNFPLIILNVPALRLKLTKLLTKDIESSDDICLALLARHDSNLLVEVLEQSHEKWLICSTGAPSKEFILQQALRNKLHFAPLTARQLKNASSISNNGLRNNLLILKIADELSNTKQTLSELGNINKWLGDYSIDGTPAHLQEIHKFFYADFQRIALILDFLKRYTDIYKGITLDAILNGRCVLKLLYDHDIDASFDDTRRLLDATRKWQIQLTNMKCFYELEMETLNYYTALSTVCDIMLPSPNICDFANYCDSKIQQLNGMLRKILNVDMLCALIEDIFQLIFLRWEHLRHSSGTHSSASHANRSFSAANSTGVSSTAEIAFETPTASMRSTPHSVESSGRHGFICNGQALYAIFVFLKNFITKKMHSEDYKLASERVQLRFQRIIDVITEALWKYGVLQKFDHSVNLANTSRKFGLDAKELLRLVHIHPDTMEKTSSDDDSRDRSNQTNLTRRKASRKK
;
A
#
# COMPACT_ATOMS: atom_id res chain seq x y z
N MET A 1 15.70 39.38 25.56
CA MET A 1 15.26 40.58 24.82
C MET A 1 15.24 41.72 25.83
N ALA A 2 16.20 42.65 25.78
CA ALA A 2 16.31 43.71 26.77
C ALA A 2 15.21 44.76 26.53
N MET A 3 14.24 44.88 27.44
CA MET A 3 13.26 45.97 27.40
C MET A 3 13.97 47.30 27.69
N THR A 4 13.68 48.32 26.91
CA THR A 4 14.14 49.70 27.15
C THR A 4 13.50 50.26 28.43
N ILE A 5 14.22 51.12 29.16
CA ILE A 5 13.79 51.68 30.46
C ILE A 5 12.42 52.38 30.35
N GLU A 6 12.16 53.11 29.26
CA GLU A 6 10.86 53.76 28.97
C GLU A 6 9.69 52.78 28.80
N HIS A 7 9.95 51.58 28.26
CA HIS A 7 8.92 50.55 28.08
C HIS A 7 8.57 49.85 29.40
N LEU A 8 9.49 49.85 30.36
CA LEU A 8 9.31 49.27 31.68
C LEU A 8 8.50 50.21 32.57
N GLU A 9 8.74 51.52 32.46
CA GLU A 9 7.99 52.55 33.19
C GLU A 9 6.54 52.68 32.71
N THR A 10 6.29 52.56 31.40
CA THR A 10 4.93 52.53 30.83
C THR A 10 4.14 51.30 31.31
N LYS A 11 4.74 50.10 31.31
CA LYS A 11 4.12 48.88 31.85
C LYS A 11 3.83 48.95 33.36
N ILE A 12 4.76 49.49 34.15
CA ILE A 12 4.53 49.69 35.58
C ILE A 12 3.34 50.64 35.80
N GLN A 13 3.24 51.69 34.99
CA GLN A 13 2.18 52.68 35.10
C GLN A 13 0.81 52.11 34.71
N GLU A 14 0.73 51.32 33.64
CA GLU A 14 -0.47 50.57 33.24
C GLU A 14 -0.95 49.60 34.34
N CYS A 15 -0.03 48.83 34.93
CA CYS A 15 -0.36 47.93 36.03
C CYS A 15 -0.83 48.68 37.29
N LEU A 16 -0.26 49.86 37.58
CA LEU A 16 -0.65 50.69 38.72
C LEU A 16 -2.03 51.31 38.57
N ASP A 17 -2.48 51.56 37.33
CA ASP A 17 -3.80 52.12 37.04
C ASP A 17 -4.95 51.12 37.28
N LEU A 18 -4.63 49.83 37.44
CA LEU A 18 -5.59 48.77 37.79
C LEU A 18 -5.87 48.67 39.29
N LEU A 19 -5.11 49.39 40.14
CA LEU A 19 -5.32 49.43 41.59
C LEU A 19 -6.21 50.62 42.00
N PRO A 20 -7.02 50.48 43.07
CA PRO A 20 -7.66 51.62 43.72
C PRO A 20 -6.67 52.74 44.05
N ILE A 21 -7.09 54.00 43.94
CA ILE A 21 -6.23 55.18 44.08
C ILE A 21 -5.43 55.18 45.41
N THR A 22 -6.06 54.73 46.50
CA THR A 22 -5.45 54.63 47.83
C THR A 22 -4.32 53.61 47.87
N GLU A 23 -4.55 52.43 47.31
CA GLU A 23 -3.59 51.32 47.25
C GLU A 23 -2.45 51.59 46.26
N ARG A 24 -2.79 52.21 45.12
CA ARG A 24 -1.83 52.70 44.13
C ARG A 24 -0.85 53.70 44.74
N ASN A 25 -1.35 54.68 45.47
CA ASN A 25 -0.52 55.69 46.13
C ASN A 25 0.34 55.08 47.23
N PHE A 26 -0.22 54.13 48.00
CA PHE A 26 0.53 53.36 48.99
C PHE A 26 1.68 52.57 48.35
N LEU A 27 1.41 51.80 47.29
CA LEU A 27 2.42 50.97 46.62
C LEU A 27 3.50 51.83 45.93
N LYS A 28 3.12 52.95 45.29
CA LYS A 28 4.08 53.93 44.72
C LYS A 28 4.98 54.51 45.82
N ASN A 29 4.40 54.93 46.94
CA ASN A 29 5.15 55.50 48.06
C ASN A 29 6.08 54.46 48.71
N TRP A 30 5.64 53.22 48.83
CA TRP A 30 6.46 52.13 49.36
C TRP A 30 7.64 51.81 48.43
N LEU A 31 7.42 51.72 47.11
CA LEU A 31 8.49 51.50 46.13
C LEU A 31 9.50 52.66 46.09
N LEU A 32 9.03 53.92 46.20
CA LEU A 32 9.91 55.09 46.29
C LEU A 32 10.78 55.08 47.54
N LYS A 33 10.23 54.65 48.69
CA LYS A 33 10.96 54.53 49.96
C LYS A 33 12.02 53.43 49.95
N LEU A 34 11.90 52.44 49.07
CA LEU A 34 12.88 51.35 48.96
C LEU A 34 14.09 51.71 48.09
N ASN A 35 14.03 52.81 47.32
CA ASN A 35 15.16 53.22 46.50
C ASN A 35 16.39 53.60 47.36
N PRO A 36 17.59 53.14 46.99
CA PRO A 36 18.82 53.30 47.78
C PRO A 36 19.30 54.75 47.94
N SER A 37 18.67 55.71 47.25
CA SER A 37 18.96 57.14 47.34
C SER A 37 18.28 57.85 48.53
N SER A 38 17.47 57.15 49.32
CA SER A 38 16.84 57.71 50.52
C SER A 38 17.59 57.30 51.79
N THR A 39 18.21 58.26 52.47
CA THR A 39 19.08 58.08 53.64
C THR A 39 18.36 57.71 54.94
N ASN A 40 17.08 57.36 54.90
CA ASN A 40 16.29 57.11 56.11
C ASN A 40 15.94 55.62 56.23
N ILE A 41 16.43 55.00 57.30
CA ILE A 41 15.96 53.70 57.77
C ILE A 41 14.54 53.89 58.30
N VAL A 42 13.55 53.70 57.44
CA VAL A 42 12.13 53.71 57.82
C VAL A 42 11.70 52.24 58.01
N PRO A 43 10.90 51.89 59.04
CA PRO A 43 10.29 50.57 59.11
C PRO A 43 9.47 50.35 57.84
N ALA A 44 9.89 49.40 57.02
CA ALA A 44 9.15 49.04 55.83
C ALA A 44 7.87 48.30 56.27
N ASP A 45 6.72 48.82 55.87
CA ASP A 45 5.38 48.28 56.13
C ASP A 45 5.14 46.95 55.38
N PHE A 46 5.98 45.94 55.65
CA PHE A 46 5.98 44.66 54.97
C PHE A 46 4.65 43.92 55.14
N ASP A 47 4.02 44.02 56.31
CA ASP A 47 2.73 43.39 56.59
C ASP A 47 1.61 43.95 55.71
N SER A 48 1.56 45.28 55.53
CA SER A 48 0.56 45.95 54.69
C SER A 48 0.74 45.64 53.21
N VAL A 49 1.98 45.51 52.73
CA VAL A 49 2.26 45.10 51.34
C VAL A 49 1.97 43.61 51.14
N THR A 50 2.25 42.78 52.14
CA THR A 50 1.90 41.34 52.12
C THR A 50 0.39 41.14 52.07
N GLN A 51 -0.37 41.93 52.83
CA GLN A 51 -1.84 41.95 52.75
C GLN A 51 -2.34 42.46 51.40
N LEU A 52 -1.75 43.55 50.88
CA LEU A 52 -2.11 44.08 49.56
C LEU A 52 -1.88 43.04 48.45
N LEU A 53 -0.75 42.32 48.50
CA LEU A 53 -0.43 41.26 47.54
C LEU A 53 -1.37 40.06 47.66
N GLN A 54 -1.91 39.77 48.85
CA GLN A 54 -2.94 38.73 49.04
C GLN A 54 -4.30 39.14 48.46
N CYS A 55 -4.68 40.41 48.59
CA CYS A 55 -5.94 40.94 48.04
C CYS A 55 -5.87 41.11 46.52
N HIS A 56 -4.72 41.54 45.99
CA HIS A 56 -4.52 41.88 44.59
C HIS A 56 -3.26 41.24 44.01
N ILE A 57 -3.25 39.90 43.90
CA ILE A 57 -2.10 39.13 43.36
C ILE A 57 -1.69 39.66 41.99
N TYR A 58 -2.66 39.86 41.11
CA TYR A 58 -2.54 40.74 39.96
C TYR A 58 -3.27 42.05 40.28
N PRO A 59 -2.68 43.23 40.08
CA PRO A 59 -1.41 43.52 39.38
C PRO A 59 -0.17 43.62 40.30
N VAL A 60 -0.30 43.50 41.62
CA VAL A 60 0.76 43.83 42.59
C VAL A 60 2.01 42.98 42.39
N LEU A 61 1.87 41.68 42.15
CA LEU A 61 2.99 40.78 41.90
C LEU A 61 3.79 41.19 40.65
N GLN A 62 3.09 41.65 39.60
CA GLN A 62 3.72 42.10 38.37
C GLN A 62 4.52 43.39 38.59
N ILE A 63 3.94 44.35 39.32
CA ILE A 63 4.62 45.60 39.68
C ILE A 63 5.87 45.33 40.53
N LEU A 64 5.77 44.43 41.51
CA LEU A 64 6.90 44.00 42.34
C LEU A 64 7.97 43.30 41.50
N SER A 65 7.58 42.41 40.59
CA SER A 65 8.52 41.71 39.71
C SER A 65 9.28 42.67 38.77
N LEU A 66 8.61 43.69 38.23
CA LEU A 66 9.22 44.71 37.36
C LEU A 66 10.17 45.65 38.11
N ASN A 67 9.92 45.91 39.40
CA ASN A 67 10.79 46.73 40.25
C ASN A 67 11.86 45.93 41.00
N ARG A 68 11.92 44.61 40.78
CA ARG A 68 12.83 43.70 41.50
C ARG A 68 14.29 44.09 41.33
N ASP A 69 14.70 44.55 40.16
CA ASP A 69 16.10 44.94 39.92
C ASP A 69 16.58 46.09 40.81
N LYS A 70 15.67 46.97 41.25
CA LYS A 70 15.98 48.10 42.13
C LYS A 70 16.08 47.66 43.60
N CYS A 71 15.24 46.72 44.04
CA CYS A 71 15.06 46.37 45.46
C CYS A 71 14.91 44.86 45.70
N LYS A 72 15.90 44.06 45.27
CA LYS A 72 15.82 42.58 45.23
C LYS A 72 15.45 41.94 46.57
N LEU A 73 16.15 42.30 47.65
CA LEU A 73 16.01 41.64 48.96
C LEU A 73 14.63 41.87 49.60
N GLN A 74 14.14 43.11 49.56
CA GLN A 74 12.88 43.50 50.19
C GLN A 74 11.68 42.93 49.43
N ILE A 75 11.75 42.94 48.10
CA ILE A 75 10.70 42.38 47.25
C ILE A 75 10.66 40.86 47.37
N ASP A 76 11.81 40.18 47.35
CA ASP A 76 11.87 38.72 47.50
C ASP A 76 11.33 38.27 48.86
N ARG A 77 11.55 39.05 49.93
CA ARG A 77 10.99 38.79 51.26
C ARG A 77 9.46 38.81 51.26
N VAL A 78 8.83 39.85 50.69
CA VAL A 78 7.36 39.97 50.63
C VAL A 78 6.75 38.81 49.86
N ILE A 79 7.30 38.48 48.69
CA ILE A 79 6.76 37.40 47.86
C ILE A 79 6.95 36.04 48.56
N LEU A 80 8.06 35.83 49.28
CA LEU A 80 8.31 34.62 50.05
C LEU A 80 7.36 34.47 51.25
N GLU A 81 7.07 35.56 51.98
CA GLU A 81 6.09 35.57 53.07
C GLU A 81 4.68 35.26 52.56
N VAL A 82 4.25 35.83 51.43
CA VAL A 82 2.96 35.49 50.80
C VAL A 82 2.92 34.03 50.36
N LEU A 83 3.96 33.50 49.73
CA LEU A 83 4.02 32.09 49.34
C LEU A 83 3.90 31.15 50.55
N GLN A 84 4.58 31.47 51.66
CA GLN A 84 4.45 30.68 52.90
C GLN A 84 3.04 30.75 53.50
N LEU A 85 2.37 31.89 53.42
CA LEU A 85 1.00 32.05 53.91
C LEU A 85 0.00 31.27 53.05
N LEU A 86 0.15 31.31 51.72
CA LEU A 86 -0.67 30.53 50.79
C LEU A 86 -0.45 29.01 50.97
N LEU A 87 0.79 28.57 51.22
CA LEU A 87 1.12 27.17 51.50
C LEU A 87 0.64 26.66 52.86
N LYS A 88 0.34 27.54 53.83
CA LYS A 88 -0.15 27.17 55.17
C LYS A 88 -1.68 27.10 55.26
N LYS A 89 -2.40 27.82 54.40
CA LYS A 89 -3.87 27.91 54.42
C LYS A 89 -4.45 26.89 53.43
N ASP A 90 -4.66 25.66 53.90
CA ASP A 90 -5.23 24.54 53.14
C ASP A 90 -6.77 24.68 52.98
N ASP A 91 -7.24 25.88 52.60
CA ASP A 91 -8.66 26.21 52.47
C ASP A 91 -9.06 26.31 50.99
N ALA A 92 -10.15 25.65 50.60
CA ALA A 92 -10.70 25.66 49.24
C ALA A 92 -10.97 27.08 48.68
N LYS A 93 -11.18 28.08 49.56
CA LYS A 93 -11.38 29.50 49.20
C LYS A 93 -10.10 30.19 48.69
N ASN A 94 -8.92 29.65 48.94
CA ASN A 94 -7.64 30.23 48.54
C ASN A 94 -7.05 29.59 47.27
N ARG A 95 -7.80 28.72 46.58
CA ARG A 95 -7.32 28.00 45.40
C ARG A 95 -7.08 28.93 44.21
N ASP A 96 -8.02 29.80 43.86
CA ASP A 96 -7.86 30.74 42.73
C ASP A 96 -6.73 31.76 42.98
N PRO A 97 -6.61 32.37 44.19
CA PRO A 97 -5.46 33.19 44.53
C PRO A 97 -4.14 32.42 44.39
N PHE A 98 -4.08 31.18 44.89
CA PHE A 98 -2.88 30.35 44.82
C PHE A 98 -2.48 30.03 43.37
N ILE A 99 -3.43 29.66 42.52
CA ILE A 99 -3.22 29.40 41.09
C ILE A 99 -2.67 30.66 40.40
N ASN A 100 -3.31 31.81 40.60
CA ASN A 100 -2.87 33.10 40.02
C ASN A 100 -1.47 33.51 40.49
N PHE A 101 -1.13 33.20 41.74
CA PHE A 101 0.21 33.44 42.27
C PHE A 101 1.23 32.53 41.59
N ILE A 102 0.93 31.23 41.45
CA ILE A 102 1.79 30.22 40.83
C ILE A 102 2.17 30.59 39.41
N VAL A 103 1.29 31.22 38.63
CA VAL A 103 1.62 31.59 37.24
C VAL A 103 2.79 32.59 37.18
N ASN A 104 2.90 33.51 38.14
CA ASN A 104 3.66 34.74 37.96
C ASN A 104 4.83 34.95 38.94
N PHE A 105 4.96 34.14 40.01
CA PHE A 105 6.02 34.39 41.00
C PHE A 105 7.43 34.05 40.45
N PRO A 106 8.48 34.84 40.79
CA PRO A 106 9.85 34.61 40.35
C PRO A 106 10.46 33.28 40.84
N LEU A 107 11.14 32.55 39.95
CA LEU A 107 11.73 31.23 40.26
C LEU A 107 12.82 31.27 41.33
N ILE A 108 13.52 32.40 41.46
CA ILE A 108 14.60 32.62 42.45
C ILE A 108 14.11 32.49 43.90
N ILE A 109 12.80 32.68 44.14
CA ILE A 109 12.18 32.48 45.46
C ILE A 109 12.24 31.00 45.88
N LEU A 110 12.29 30.07 44.92
CA LEU A 110 12.41 28.64 45.16
C LEU A 110 13.86 28.17 45.39
N ASN A 111 14.83 29.08 45.49
CA ASN A 111 16.20 28.72 45.86
C ASN A 111 16.28 28.14 47.29
N VAL A 112 15.26 28.35 48.12
CA VAL A 112 15.13 27.71 49.44
C VAL A 112 14.65 26.26 49.27
N PRO A 113 15.49 25.24 49.50
CA PRO A 113 15.14 23.85 49.16
C PRO A 113 13.93 23.31 49.93
N ALA A 114 13.79 23.70 51.21
CA ALA A 114 12.66 23.29 52.04
C ALA A 114 11.30 23.84 51.54
N LEU A 115 11.30 25.05 50.97
CA LEU A 115 10.11 25.68 50.41
C LEU A 115 9.73 25.03 49.07
N ARG A 116 10.73 24.81 48.21
CA ARG A 116 10.58 24.10 46.92
C ARG A 116 10.02 22.68 47.12
N LEU A 117 10.52 21.95 48.12
CA LEU A 117 10.06 20.60 48.44
C LEU A 117 8.62 20.58 49.00
N LYS A 118 8.23 21.58 49.80
CA LYS A 118 6.84 21.73 50.27
C LYS A 118 5.88 22.05 49.12
N LEU A 119 6.25 23.01 48.27
CA LEU A 119 5.46 23.41 47.11
C LEU A 119 5.29 22.24 46.12
N THR A 120 6.38 21.56 45.76
CA THR A 120 6.34 20.41 44.83
C THR A 120 5.48 19.26 45.36
N LYS A 121 5.55 18.94 46.66
CA LYS A 121 4.67 17.93 47.28
C LYS A 121 3.19 18.29 47.19
N LEU A 122 2.83 19.55 47.46
CA LEU A 122 1.45 20.02 47.37
C LEU A 122 0.97 20.00 45.92
N LEU A 123 1.75 20.54 44.99
CA LEU A 123 1.44 20.53 43.56
C LEU A 123 1.29 19.11 43.00
N THR A 124 2.13 18.16 43.43
CA THR A 124 2.05 16.76 42.98
C THR A 124 0.72 16.11 43.38
N LYS A 125 0.20 16.43 44.57
CA LYS A 125 -1.10 15.94 45.05
C LYS A 125 -2.25 16.58 44.25
N ASP A 126 -2.14 17.86 43.97
CA ASP A 126 -3.24 18.61 43.40
C ASP A 126 -3.33 18.50 41.87
N ILE A 127 -2.22 18.21 41.16
CA ILE A 127 -2.18 18.04 39.70
C ILE A 127 -3.09 16.89 39.23
N GLU A 128 -3.23 15.84 40.05
CA GLU A 128 -4.15 14.73 39.77
C GLU A 128 -5.62 15.15 39.88
N SER A 129 -5.91 16.21 40.65
CA SER A 129 -7.26 16.62 41.02
C SER A 129 -7.79 17.85 40.26
N SER A 130 -6.93 18.67 39.64
CA SER A 130 -7.33 19.95 39.02
C SER A 130 -6.49 20.28 37.78
N ASP A 131 -7.19 20.49 36.67
CA ASP A 131 -6.59 20.93 35.39
C ASP A 131 -6.05 22.36 35.46
N ASP A 132 -6.65 23.22 36.28
CA ASP A 132 -6.28 24.63 36.40
C ASP A 132 -4.84 24.82 36.91
N ILE A 133 -4.38 23.94 37.80
CA ILE A 133 -3.00 23.94 38.31
C ILE A 133 -2.02 23.53 37.21
N CYS A 134 -2.40 22.54 36.40
CA CYS A 134 -1.59 22.09 35.27
C CYS A 134 -1.45 23.20 34.21
N LEU A 135 -2.56 23.88 33.89
CA LEU A 135 -2.58 25.04 32.99
C LEU A 135 -1.76 26.21 33.54
N ALA A 136 -1.85 26.50 34.84
CA ALA A 136 -1.08 27.55 35.48
C ALA A 136 0.43 27.29 35.45
N LEU A 137 0.84 26.03 35.67
CA LEU A 137 2.25 25.64 35.56
C LEU A 137 2.75 25.68 34.11
N LEU A 138 1.89 25.39 33.13
CA LEU A 138 2.19 25.52 31.70
C LEU A 138 2.31 26.97 31.24
N ALA A 139 1.52 27.88 31.83
CA ALA A 139 1.55 29.30 31.50
C ALA A 139 2.84 29.99 31.99
N ARG A 140 3.60 29.36 32.88
CA ARG A 140 4.89 29.90 33.35
C ARG A 140 5.90 29.95 32.20
N HIS A 141 6.65 31.05 32.13
CA HIS A 141 7.78 31.17 31.21
C HIS A 141 8.93 30.20 31.50
N ASP A 142 9.03 29.74 32.76
CA ASP A 142 10.06 28.79 33.19
C ASP A 142 9.47 27.38 33.37
N SER A 143 9.88 26.44 32.52
CA SER A 143 9.39 25.05 32.53
C SER A 143 9.93 24.19 33.69
N ASN A 144 10.93 24.67 34.45
CA ASN A 144 11.63 23.87 35.47
C ASN A 144 10.71 23.36 36.58
N LEU A 145 9.78 24.18 37.09
CA LEU A 145 8.88 23.79 38.17
C LEU A 145 7.88 22.71 37.71
N LEU A 146 7.36 22.84 36.49
CA LEU A 146 6.45 21.84 35.91
C LEU A 146 7.17 20.50 35.70
N VAL A 147 8.41 20.53 35.18
CA VAL A 147 9.22 19.33 35.00
C VAL A 147 9.47 18.62 36.33
N GLU A 148 9.83 19.35 37.39
CA GLU A 148 10.07 18.78 38.72
C GLU A 148 8.83 18.12 39.33
N VAL A 149 7.66 18.76 39.20
CA VAL A 149 6.40 18.21 39.70
C VAL A 149 6.01 16.95 38.93
N LEU A 150 6.20 16.96 37.60
CA LEU A 150 5.94 15.79 36.74
C LEU A 150 6.95 14.65 36.97
N GLU A 151 8.21 14.94 37.29
CA GLU A 151 9.20 13.92 37.65
C GLU A 151 8.92 13.27 39.01
N GLN A 152 8.51 14.06 40.01
CA GLN A 152 8.11 13.52 41.31
C GLN A 152 6.79 12.76 41.27
N SER A 153 5.87 13.09 40.37
CA SER A 153 4.70 12.25 40.12
C SER A 153 5.11 10.94 39.42
N HIS A 154 6.11 10.96 38.54
CA HIS A 154 6.58 9.79 37.79
C HIS A 154 7.10 8.63 38.66
N GLU A 155 7.79 8.90 39.78
CA GLU A 155 8.24 7.83 40.71
C GLU A 155 7.07 7.00 41.25
N LYS A 156 5.87 7.59 41.38
CA LYS A 156 4.65 6.87 41.74
C LYS A 156 4.01 6.12 40.57
N TRP A 157 4.24 6.58 39.34
CA TRP A 157 3.63 6.04 38.11
C TRP A 157 4.41 4.89 37.47
N LEU A 158 5.72 4.77 37.71
CA LEU A 158 6.52 3.61 37.29
C LEU A 158 6.00 2.28 37.85
N ILE A 159 5.22 2.33 38.93
CA ILE A 159 4.56 1.19 39.59
C ILE A 159 3.25 0.79 38.86
N CYS A 160 2.68 1.67 38.03
CA CYS A 160 1.44 1.44 37.27
C CYS A 160 1.71 1.15 35.78
N SER A 161 2.58 0.18 35.48
CA SER A 161 3.00 -0.18 34.11
C SER A 161 1.96 -0.93 33.26
N THR A 162 0.69 -0.88 33.63
CA THR A 162 -0.40 -1.68 33.02
C THR A 162 -1.51 -0.85 32.36
N GLY A 163 -1.48 0.48 32.45
CA GLY A 163 -2.54 1.38 31.98
C GLY A 163 -2.22 2.22 30.73
N ALA A 164 -3.24 2.94 30.23
CA ALA A 164 -3.09 3.96 29.19
C ALA A 164 -2.20 5.12 29.66
N PRO A 165 -1.48 5.80 28.74
CA PRO A 165 -0.69 6.98 29.08
C PRO A 165 -1.59 8.10 29.62
N SER A 166 -1.28 8.64 30.80
CA SER A 166 -2.01 9.76 31.40
C SER A 166 -1.67 11.10 30.73
N LYS A 167 -2.50 12.13 30.94
CA LYS A 167 -2.27 13.49 30.40
C LYS A 167 -0.94 14.08 30.90
N GLU A 168 -0.55 13.78 32.13
CA GLU A 168 0.70 14.20 32.77
C GLU A 168 1.91 13.54 32.12
N PHE A 169 1.81 12.25 31.80
CA PHE A 169 2.87 11.51 31.09
C PHE A 169 3.10 12.10 29.69
N ILE A 170 2.02 12.37 28.96
CA ILE A 170 2.10 12.99 27.63
C ILE A 170 2.78 14.36 27.71
N LEU A 171 2.41 15.18 28.68
CA LEU A 171 2.97 16.51 28.90
C LEU A 171 4.45 16.45 29.25
N GLN A 172 4.86 15.53 30.13
CA GLN A 172 6.25 15.32 30.51
C GLN A 172 7.11 14.92 29.30
N GLN A 173 6.64 13.97 28.48
CA GLN A 173 7.36 13.54 27.28
C GLN A 173 7.48 14.66 26.24
N ALA A 174 6.42 15.47 26.06
CA ALA A 174 6.44 16.63 25.19
C ALA A 174 7.49 17.67 25.65
N LEU A 175 7.54 17.96 26.95
CA LEU A 175 8.50 18.91 27.53
C LEU A 175 9.94 18.41 27.48
N ARG A 176 10.17 17.12 27.78
CA ARG A 176 11.51 16.54 27.86
C ARG A 176 12.16 16.35 26.50
N ASN A 177 11.41 15.87 25.52
CA ASN A 177 12.00 15.45 24.24
C ASN A 177 11.96 16.54 23.16
N LYS A 178 11.21 17.64 23.36
CA LYS A 178 11.06 18.76 22.40
C LYS A 178 10.74 18.32 20.95
N LEU A 179 10.29 17.09 20.78
CA LEU A 179 10.04 16.37 19.52
C LEU A 179 8.72 15.61 19.65
N HIS A 180 8.09 15.33 18.52
CA HIS A 180 6.80 14.65 18.42
C HIS A 180 6.75 13.43 19.36
N PHE A 181 5.99 13.56 20.45
CA PHE A 181 5.81 12.51 21.46
C PHE A 181 4.96 11.35 20.91
N ALA A 182 4.09 11.63 19.93
CA ALA A 182 3.08 10.70 19.45
C ALA A 182 3.65 9.39 18.87
N PRO A 183 4.75 9.38 18.07
CA PRO A 183 5.41 8.14 17.66
C PRO A 183 6.00 7.31 18.82
N LEU A 184 6.58 7.95 19.84
CA LEU A 184 7.11 7.26 21.01
C LEU A 184 5.99 6.63 21.84
N THR A 185 4.91 7.38 22.08
CA THR A 185 3.73 6.89 22.79
C THR A 185 3.05 5.77 22.01
N ALA A 186 2.96 5.88 20.69
CA ALA A 186 2.43 4.81 19.83
C ALA A 186 3.30 3.55 19.93
N ARG A 187 4.63 3.65 19.87
CA ARG A 187 5.54 2.49 20.03
C ARG A 187 5.32 1.75 21.35
N GLN A 188 5.15 2.48 22.44
CA GLN A 188 4.99 1.94 23.80
C GLN A 188 3.56 1.45 24.09
N LEU A 189 2.59 1.71 23.20
CA LEU A 189 1.21 1.27 23.36
C LEU A 189 1.13 -0.26 23.34
N LYS A 190 0.70 -0.87 24.45
CA LYS A 190 0.47 -2.33 24.57
C LYS A 190 -1.00 -2.71 24.42
N ASN A 191 -1.90 -1.83 24.85
CA ASN A 191 -3.35 -2.01 24.78
C ASN A 191 -4.02 -0.67 24.44
N ALA A 192 -4.82 -0.64 23.36
CA ALA A 192 -5.52 0.56 22.94
C ALA A 192 -6.90 0.69 23.60
N SER A 193 -7.51 -0.42 24.03
CA SER A 193 -8.85 -0.46 24.64
C SER A 193 -8.96 0.33 25.94
N SER A 194 -7.85 0.61 26.63
CA SER A 194 -7.81 1.43 27.84
C SER A 194 -7.98 2.94 27.59
N ILE A 195 -7.98 3.39 26.33
CA ILE A 195 -8.16 4.81 25.98
C ILE A 195 -9.64 5.08 25.70
N SER A 196 -10.26 5.90 26.56
CA SER A 196 -11.68 6.27 26.48
C SER A 196 -12.01 7.22 25.31
N ASN A 197 -11.06 8.09 24.92
CA ASN A 197 -11.25 8.99 23.79
C ASN A 197 -10.96 8.25 22.47
N ASN A 198 -12.03 7.93 21.73
CA ASN A 198 -11.95 7.21 20.45
C ASN A 198 -11.11 7.93 19.38
N GLY A 199 -11.15 9.27 19.33
CA GLY A 199 -10.37 10.03 18.35
C GLY A 199 -8.86 9.94 18.61
N LEU A 200 -8.46 10.10 19.87
CA LEU A 200 -7.07 9.92 20.30
C LEU A 200 -6.61 8.47 20.13
N ARG A 201 -7.46 7.50 20.51
CA ARG A 201 -7.19 6.07 20.35
C ARG A 201 -6.89 5.74 18.89
N ASN A 202 -7.76 6.15 17.97
CA ASN A 202 -7.57 5.91 16.54
C ASN A 202 -6.32 6.59 15.99
N ASN A 203 -6.02 7.84 16.39
CA ASN A 203 -4.79 8.51 15.97
C ASN A 203 -3.52 7.76 16.42
N LEU A 204 -3.51 7.25 17.65
CA LEU A 204 -2.41 6.44 18.15
C LEU A 204 -2.33 5.06 17.47
N LEU A 205 -3.48 4.45 17.15
CA LEU A 205 -3.53 3.21 16.38
C LEU A 205 -3.01 3.40 14.95
N ILE A 206 -3.35 4.51 14.28
CA ILE A 206 -2.79 4.85 12.96
C ILE A 206 -1.26 4.94 13.06
N LEU A 207 -0.75 5.67 14.05
CA LEU A 207 0.70 5.80 14.25
C LEU A 207 1.36 4.47 14.60
N LYS A 208 0.71 3.61 15.40
CA LYS A 208 1.21 2.28 15.75
C LYS A 208 1.32 1.38 14.53
N ILE A 209 0.26 1.29 13.73
CA ILE A 209 0.24 0.45 12.53
C ILE A 209 1.21 1.02 11.49
N ALA A 210 1.28 2.35 11.32
CA ALA A 210 2.24 2.99 10.43
C ALA A 210 3.70 2.75 10.86
N ASP A 211 3.99 2.74 12.17
CA ASP A 211 5.32 2.41 12.68
C ASP A 211 5.66 0.93 12.45
N GLU A 212 4.71 0.01 12.68
CA GLU A 212 4.87 -1.41 12.32
C GLU A 212 5.12 -1.61 10.82
N LEU A 213 4.50 -0.78 9.98
CA LEU A 213 4.67 -0.81 8.53
C LEU A 213 5.86 0.02 8.00
N SER A 214 6.59 0.74 8.86
CA SER A 214 7.60 1.70 8.43
C SER A 214 8.88 1.05 7.91
N ASN A 215 9.22 -0.14 8.39
CA ASN A 215 10.41 -0.87 7.97
C ASN A 215 10.11 -1.69 6.70
N THR A 216 10.15 -1.03 5.54
CA THR A 216 9.77 -1.65 4.25
C THR A 216 10.64 -2.86 3.86
N LYS A 217 11.87 -2.95 4.39
CA LYS A 217 12.80 -4.05 4.11
C LYS A 217 12.55 -5.31 4.94
N GLN A 218 11.74 -5.22 5.99
CA GLN A 218 11.44 -6.38 6.83
C GLN A 218 10.64 -7.43 6.06
N THR A 219 10.82 -8.70 6.42
CA THR A 219 10.02 -9.78 5.85
C THR A 219 8.64 -9.82 6.49
N LEU A 220 7.64 -10.37 5.79
CA LEU A 220 6.30 -10.47 6.37
C LEU A 220 6.26 -11.34 7.64
N SER A 221 7.19 -12.27 7.78
CA SER A 221 7.31 -13.12 8.98
C SER A 221 7.75 -12.38 10.24
N GLU A 222 8.41 -11.23 10.09
CA GLU A 222 8.86 -10.37 11.18
C GLU A 222 7.78 -9.34 11.58
N LEU A 223 6.72 -9.22 10.77
CA LEU A 223 5.66 -8.26 10.98
C LEU A 223 4.77 -8.64 12.17
N GLY A 224 4.44 -7.66 13.00
CA GLY A 224 3.49 -7.80 14.10
C GLY A 224 2.08 -8.16 13.61
N ASN A 225 1.23 -8.64 14.52
CA ASN A 225 -0.16 -8.96 14.18
C ASN A 225 -1.02 -7.69 14.08
N ILE A 226 -1.10 -7.10 12.90
CA ILE A 226 -1.89 -5.89 12.59
C ILE A 226 -3.38 -6.08 12.94
N ASN A 227 -3.92 -7.29 12.79
CA ASN A 227 -5.34 -7.58 13.08
C ASN A 227 -5.70 -7.31 14.55
N LYS A 228 -4.75 -7.45 15.47
CA LYS A 228 -4.96 -7.11 16.88
C LYS A 228 -5.30 -5.63 17.04
N TRP A 229 -4.56 -4.76 16.35
CA TRP A 229 -4.75 -3.31 16.42
C TRP A 229 -5.98 -2.85 15.64
N LEU A 230 -6.30 -3.50 14.52
CA LEU A 230 -7.51 -3.23 13.75
C LEU A 230 -8.79 -3.57 14.53
N GLY A 231 -8.76 -4.59 15.39
CA GLY A 231 -9.89 -4.95 16.25
C GLY A 231 -10.27 -3.85 17.26
N ASP A 232 -9.31 -3.05 17.71
CA ASP A 232 -9.53 -1.94 18.65
C ASP A 232 -9.92 -0.61 17.94
N TYR A 233 -9.91 -0.61 16.61
CA TYR A 233 -10.16 0.57 15.79
C TYR A 233 -11.67 0.80 15.62
N SER A 234 -12.17 1.98 15.98
CA SER A 234 -13.61 2.28 15.93
C SER A 234 -13.90 3.54 15.16
N ILE A 235 -14.60 3.43 14.02
CA ILE A 235 -14.96 4.58 13.18
C ILE A 235 -16.19 5.32 13.72
N ASP A 236 -17.15 4.62 14.30
CA ASP A 236 -18.48 5.18 14.61
C ASP A 236 -18.50 6.12 15.83
N GLY A 237 -17.40 6.17 16.59
CA GLY A 237 -17.26 6.96 17.82
C GLY A 237 -16.30 8.14 17.71
N THR A 238 -15.84 8.49 16.51
CA THR A 238 -14.83 9.54 16.29
C THR A 238 -15.45 10.92 16.08
N PRO A 239 -14.75 12.00 16.44
CA PRO A 239 -15.19 13.36 16.10
C PRO A 239 -15.46 13.52 14.59
N ALA A 240 -16.55 14.21 14.24
CA ALA A 240 -17.03 14.31 12.85
C ALA A 240 -15.96 14.81 11.87
N HIS A 241 -15.12 15.77 12.31
CA HIS A 241 -14.04 16.33 11.48
C HIS A 241 -12.90 15.35 11.17
N LEU A 242 -12.76 14.24 11.92
CA LEU A 242 -11.73 13.20 11.69
C LEU A 242 -12.29 11.94 11.04
N GLN A 243 -13.60 11.82 10.93
CA GLN A 243 -14.25 10.56 10.57
C GLN A 243 -13.86 10.11 9.15
N GLU A 244 -13.75 11.03 8.19
CA GLU A 244 -13.32 10.71 6.82
C GLU A 244 -11.87 10.22 6.76
N ILE A 245 -10.98 10.88 7.51
CA ILE A 245 -9.56 10.51 7.61
C ILE A 245 -9.45 9.11 8.24
N HIS A 246 -10.18 8.88 9.32
CA HIS A 246 -10.15 7.58 10.02
C HIS A 246 -10.77 6.46 9.18
N LYS A 247 -11.79 6.74 8.37
CA LYS A 247 -12.35 5.81 7.38
C LYS A 247 -11.31 5.43 6.33
N PHE A 248 -10.58 6.41 5.80
CA PHE A 248 -9.52 6.18 4.81
C PHE A 248 -8.43 5.25 5.34
N PHE A 249 -7.84 5.57 6.50
CA PHE A 249 -6.76 4.75 7.08
C PHE A 249 -7.25 3.34 7.44
N TYR A 250 -8.45 3.23 8.02
CA TYR A 250 -9.01 1.92 8.34
C TYR A 250 -9.22 1.06 7.09
N ALA A 251 -9.72 1.65 5.99
CA ALA A 251 -9.91 0.94 4.74
C ALA A 251 -8.57 0.42 4.17
N ASP A 252 -7.51 1.23 4.20
CA ASP A 252 -6.20 0.80 3.69
C ASP A 252 -5.58 -0.29 4.58
N PHE A 253 -5.65 -0.14 5.90
CA PHE A 253 -5.15 -1.17 6.82
C PHE A 253 -5.94 -2.49 6.70
N GLN A 254 -7.26 -2.44 6.52
CA GLN A 254 -8.09 -3.62 6.27
C GLN A 254 -7.71 -4.31 4.94
N ARG A 255 -7.48 -3.53 3.88
CA ARG A 255 -6.99 -4.06 2.59
C ARG A 255 -5.67 -4.80 2.77
N ILE A 256 -4.70 -4.19 3.46
CA ILE A 256 -3.38 -4.78 3.72
C ILE A 256 -3.52 -6.04 4.58
N ALA A 257 -4.33 -6.01 5.64
CA ALA A 257 -4.58 -7.14 6.52
C ALA A 257 -5.13 -8.36 5.76
N LEU A 258 -6.10 -8.17 4.85
CA LEU A 258 -6.65 -9.25 4.04
C LEU A 258 -5.60 -9.90 3.12
N ILE A 259 -4.71 -9.10 2.53
CA ILE A 259 -3.60 -9.61 1.71
C ILE A 259 -2.63 -10.40 2.58
N LEU A 260 -2.25 -9.87 3.74
CA LEU A 260 -1.35 -10.54 4.68
C LEU A 260 -1.93 -11.89 5.15
N ASP A 261 -3.21 -11.92 5.51
CA ASP A 261 -3.88 -13.15 5.97
C ASP A 261 -4.03 -14.19 4.86
N PHE A 262 -4.16 -13.76 3.60
CA PHE A 262 -4.09 -14.66 2.46
C PHE A 262 -2.69 -15.26 2.29
N LEU A 263 -1.65 -14.43 2.32
CA LEU A 263 -0.26 -14.86 2.12
C LEU A 263 0.24 -15.77 3.24
N LYS A 264 -0.26 -15.63 4.48
CA LYS A 264 0.06 -16.52 5.61
C LYS A 264 -0.23 -18.00 5.32
N ARG A 265 -1.13 -18.31 4.38
CA ARG A 265 -1.42 -19.70 3.97
C ARG A 265 -0.25 -20.34 3.22
N TYR A 266 0.64 -19.54 2.64
CA TYR A 266 1.83 -19.96 1.90
C TYR A 266 3.08 -19.71 2.75
N THR A 267 3.23 -20.47 3.84
CA THR A 267 4.22 -20.21 4.90
C THR A 267 5.67 -20.16 4.44
N ASP A 268 6.01 -20.88 3.38
CA ASP A 268 7.36 -20.94 2.84
C ASP A 268 7.71 -19.67 2.05
N ILE A 269 6.76 -19.20 1.24
CA ILE A 269 6.90 -17.98 0.43
C ILE A 269 6.77 -16.74 1.31
N TYR A 270 5.86 -16.77 2.29
CA TYR A 270 5.58 -15.65 3.22
C TYR A 270 6.83 -15.10 3.92
N LYS A 271 7.80 -15.96 4.23
CA LYS A 271 9.08 -15.58 4.87
C LYS A 271 10.02 -14.81 3.94
N GLY A 272 9.89 -14.98 2.63
CA GLY A 272 10.74 -14.35 1.63
C GLY A 272 10.17 -13.03 1.07
N ILE A 273 8.88 -12.78 1.25
CA ILE A 273 8.24 -11.56 0.76
C ILE A 273 8.61 -10.38 1.68
N THR A 274 9.04 -9.28 1.08
CA THR A 274 9.32 -8.03 1.80
C THR A 274 8.04 -7.21 1.95
N LEU A 275 7.97 -6.40 3.01
CA LEU A 275 6.82 -5.53 3.21
C LEU A 275 6.64 -4.50 2.07
N ASP A 276 7.76 -4.07 1.47
CA ASP A 276 7.77 -3.16 0.31
C ASP A 276 6.91 -3.70 -0.85
N ALA A 277 6.94 -5.01 -1.10
CA ALA A 277 6.17 -5.65 -2.17
C ALA A 277 4.65 -5.48 -1.98
N ILE A 278 4.16 -5.40 -0.74
CA ILE A 278 2.73 -5.19 -0.45
C ILE A 278 2.37 -3.70 -0.47
N LEU A 279 3.22 -2.85 0.11
CA LEU A 279 2.94 -1.42 0.21
C LEU A 279 3.01 -0.73 -1.17
N ASN A 280 3.98 -1.11 -2.00
CA ASN A 280 4.10 -0.60 -3.37
C ASN A 280 3.31 -1.44 -4.38
N GLY A 281 2.97 -2.68 -4.04
CA GLY A 281 2.13 -3.57 -4.85
C GLY A 281 0.68 -3.12 -4.89
N ARG A 282 0.30 -2.40 -5.95
CA ARG A 282 -1.10 -1.98 -6.18
C ARG A 282 -1.98 -3.07 -6.79
N CYS A 283 -1.37 -4.12 -7.34
CA CYS A 283 -2.02 -5.21 -8.07
C CYS A 283 -1.75 -6.52 -7.31
N VAL A 284 -2.82 -7.17 -6.86
CA VAL A 284 -2.79 -8.47 -6.18
C VAL A 284 -2.28 -9.54 -7.13
N LEU A 285 -2.73 -9.54 -8.39
CA LEU A 285 -2.27 -10.55 -9.35
C LEU A 285 -0.77 -10.46 -9.64
N LYS A 286 -0.23 -9.24 -9.73
CA LYS A 286 1.20 -9.03 -9.90
C LYS A 286 1.98 -9.55 -8.69
N LEU A 287 1.48 -9.31 -7.48
CA LEU A 287 2.09 -9.84 -6.26
C LEU A 287 2.13 -11.38 -6.26
N LEU A 288 1.06 -12.05 -6.71
CA LEU A 288 1.04 -13.50 -6.81
C LEU A 288 2.05 -14.01 -7.87
N TYR A 289 2.13 -13.33 -9.02
CA TYR A 289 3.05 -13.67 -10.10
C TYR A 289 4.52 -13.48 -9.71
N ASP A 290 4.87 -12.32 -9.16
CA ASP A 290 6.26 -11.97 -8.81
C ASP A 290 6.85 -12.91 -7.72
N HIS A 291 6.00 -13.62 -6.99
CA HIS A 291 6.38 -14.55 -5.92
C HIS A 291 6.00 -16.01 -6.21
N ASP A 292 5.64 -16.34 -7.45
CA ASP A 292 5.29 -17.70 -7.90
C ASP A 292 4.24 -18.39 -6.99
N ILE A 293 3.22 -17.64 -6.56
CA ILE A 293 2.16 -18.15 -5.70
C ILE A 293 1.09 -18.83 -6.55
N ASP A 294 1.07 -20.17 -6.51
CA ASP A 294 0.06 -20.98 -7.19
C ASP A 294 -1.24 -21.03 -6.37
N ALA A 295 -2.14 -20.08 -6.65
CA ALA A 295 -3.45 -19.98 -6.01
C ALA A 295 -4.57 -20.39 -6.96
N SER A 296 -5.59 -21.06 -6.42
CA SER A 296 -6.77 -21.43 -7.21
C SER A 296 -7.51 -20.20 -7.74
N PHE A 297 -8.25 -20.37 -8.85
CA PHE A 297 -9.10 -19.30 -9.40
C PHE A 297 -10.09 -18.76 -8.36
N ASP A 298 -10.75 -19.65 -7.61
CA ASP A 298 -11.75 -19.26 -6.63
C ASP A 298 -11.15 -18.51 -5.44
N ASP A 299 -9.96 -18.91 -4.99
CA ASP A 299 -9.28 -18.22 -3.88
C ASP A 299 -8.76 -16.84 -4.30
N THR A 300 -8.19 -16.75 -5.50
CA THR A 300 -7.75 -15.47 -6.07
C THR A 300 -8.92 -14.53 -6.29
N ARG A 301 -10.04 -15.04 -6.84
CA ARG A 301 -11.27 -14.26 -7.00
C ARG A 301 -11.81 -13.76 -5.66
N ARG A 302 -11.90 -14.63 -4.64
CA ARG A 302 -12.36 -14.23 -3.30
C ARG A 302 -11.49 -13.12 -2.71
N LEU A 303 -10.17 -13.17 -2.93
CA LEU A 303 -9.25 -12.14 -2.49
C LEU A 303 -9.48 -10.81 -3.23
N LEU A 304 -9.68 -10.83 -4.56
CA LEU A 304 -10.02 -9.65 -5.35
C LEU A 304 -11.36 -9.04 -4.91
N ASP A 305 -12.38 -9.87 -4.69
CA ASP A 305 -13.70 -9.44 -4.20
C ASP A 305 -13.60 -8.80 -2.80
N ALA A 306 -12.82 -9.40 -1.90
CA ALA A 306 -12.63 -8.90 -0.53
C ALA A 306 -11.85 -7.58 -0.50
N THR A 307 -10.83 -7.42 -1.34
CA THR A 307 -10.02 -6.20 -1.42
C THR A 307 -10.74 -5.06 -2.15
N ARG A 308 -11.63 -5.38 -3.12
CA ARG A 308 -12.43 -4.39 -3.87
C ARG A 308 -13.20 -3.43 -2.98
N LYS A 309 -13.89 -3.95 -1.96
CA LYS A 309 -14.71 -3.14 -1.04
C LYS A 309 -13.91 -2.00 -0.42
N TRP A 310 -12.65 -2.26 -0.09
CA TRP A 310 -11.75 -1.31 0.53
C TRP A 310 -11.07 -0.41 -0.51
N GLN A 311 -10.68 -0.94 -1.67
CA GLN A 311 -10.11 -0.14 -2.76
C GLN A 311 -11.04 0.99 -3.23
N ILE A 312 -12.35 0.75 -3.32
CA ILE A 312 -13.34 1.78 -3.72
C ILE A 312 -13.39 2.95 -2.70
N GLN A 313 -13.08 2.69 -1.43
CA GLN A 313 -13.06 3.71 -0.38
C GLN A 313 -11.78 4.56 -0.39
N LEU A 314 -10.75 4.13 -1.13
CA LEU A 314 -9.46 4.81 -1.24
C LEU A 314 -9.46 5.73 -2.47
N THR A 315 -9.97 6.95 -2.32
CA THR A 315 -10.07 7.93 -3.42
C THR A 315 -8.75 8.27 -4.12
N ASN A 316 -7.63 8.12 -3.41
CA ASN A 316 -6.28 8.39 -3.96
C ASN A 316 -5.65 7.19 -4.69
N MET A 317 -6.25 5.99 -4.63
CA MET A 317 -5.77 4.81 -5.32
C MET A 317 -6.69 4.44 -6.49
N LYS A 318 -6.10 4.18 -7.66
CA LYS A 318 -6.84 3.60 -8.79
C LYS A 318 -7.29 2.19 -8.41
N CYS A 319 -8.58 1.93 -8.50
CA CYS A 319 -9.12 0.57 -8.35
C CYS A 319 -8.72 -0.27 -9.57
N PHE A 320 -8.03 -1.39 -9.35
CA PHE A 320 -7.58 -2.29 -10.40
C PHE A 320 -8.48 -3.53 -10.56
N TYR A 321 -9.50 -3.68 -9.72
CA TYR A 321 -10.36 -4.86 -9.67
C TYR A 321 -10.88 -5.33 -11.03
N GLU A 322 -11.40 -4.43 -11.87
CA GLU A 322 -11.94 -4.81 -13.18
C GLU A 322 -10.86 -5.39 -14.10
N LEU A 323 -9.72 -4.70 -14.19
CA LEU A 323 -8.56 -5.14 -14.97
C LEU A 323 -7.98 -6.46 -14.43
N GLU A 324 -7.87 -6.59 -13.11
CA GLU A 324 -7.39 -7.82 -12.47
C GLU A 324 -8.36 -8.99 -12.72
N MET A 325 -9.67 -8.77 -12.61
CA MET A 325 -10.64 -9.82 -12.93
C MET A 325 -10.60 -10.23 -14.40
N GLU A 326 -10.48 -9.30 -15.34
CA GLU A 326 -10.30 -9.63 -16.76
C GLU A 326 -9.01 -10.42 -16.99
N THR A 327 -7.90 -10.00 -16.37
CA THR A 327 -6.59 -10.68 -16.45
C THR A 327 -6.64 -12.10 -15.84
N LEU A 328 -7.33 -12.28 -14.71
CA LEU A 328 -7.53 -13.60 -14.10
C LEU A 328 -8.35 -14.51 -15.03
N ASN A 329 -9.43 -13.99 -15.63
CA ASN A 329 -10.23 -14.74 -16.60
C ASN A 329 -9.43 -15.09 -17.86
N TYR A 330 -8.54 -14.19 -18.31
CA TYR A 330 -7.64 -14.40 -19.45
C TYR A 330 -6.73 -15.61 -19.24
N TYR A 331 -5.94 -15.61 -18.17
CA TYR A 331 -5.00 -16.70 -17.90
C TYR A 331 -5.71 -18.00 -17.53
N THR A 332 -6.87 -17.93 -16.88
CA THR A 332 -7.66 -19.14 -16.59
C THR A 332 -8.28 -19.73 -17.87
N ALA A 333 -8.65 -18.90 -18.84
CA ALA A 333 -9.09 -19.37 -20.16
C ALA A 333 -7.97 -20.09 -20.90
N LEU A 334 -6.74 -19.55 -20.90
CA LEU A 334 -5.57 -20.22 -21.47
C LEU A 334 -5.27 -21.55 -20.77
N SER A 335 -5.30 -21.58 -19.43
CA SER A 335 -5.14 -22.81 -18.65
C SER A 335 -6.20 -23.86 -19.01
N THR A 336 -7.47 -23.43 -19.17
CA THR A 336 -8.56 -24.32 -19.60
C THR A 336 -8.34 -24.86 -21.03
N VAL A 337 -7.75 -24.08 -21.92
CA VAL A 337 -7.37 -24.55 -23.27
C VAL A 337 -6.24 -25.57 -23.18
N CYS A 338 -5.24 -25.35 -22.33
CA CYS A 338 -4.18 -26.32 -22.06
C CYS A 338 -4.75 -27.64 -21.52
N ASP A 339 -5.71 -27.58 -20.59
CA ASP A 339 -6.42 -28.77 -20.07
C ASP A 339 -7.13 -29.57 -21.19
N ILE A 340 -7.74 -28.88 -22.16
CA ILE A 340 -8.39 -29.52 -23.32
C ILE A 340 -7.34 -30.14 -24.26
N MET A 341 -6.21 -29.47 -24.48
CA MET A 341 -5.12 -29.94 -25.33
C MET A 341 -4.38 -31.15 -24.73
N LEU A 342 -4.20 -31.14 -23.40
CA LEU A 342 -3.45 -32.13 -22.63
C LEU A 342 -4.35 -32.76 -21.56
N PRO A 343 -5.36 -33.55 -21.97
CA PRO A 343 -6.27 -34.22 -21.05
C PRO A 343 -5.50 -35.15 -20.11
N SER A 344 -5.89 -35.19 -18.83
CA SER A 344 -5.35 -36.12 -17.84
C SER A 344 -5.48 -37.57 -18.32
N PRO A 345 -4.48 -38.45 -18.07
CA PRO A 345 -4.47 -39.83 -18.57
C PRO A 345 -5.62 -40.70 -18.04
N ASN A 346 -6.33 -40.25 -17.01
CA ASN A 346 -7.42 -41.00 -16.34
C ASN A 346 -8.83 -40.64 -16.85
N ILE A 347 -8.96 -39.99 -18.01
CA ILE A 347 -10.27 -39.58 -18.55
C ILE A 347 -10.91 -40.73 -19.33
N CYS A 348 -11.99 -41.29 -18.78
CA CYS A 348 -12.76 -42.37 -19.42
C CYS A 348 -13.69 -41.87 -20.54
N ASP A 349 -14.09 -40.59 -20.52
CA ASP A 349 -14.98 -39.98 -21.51
C ASP A 349 -14.49 -38.58 -21.93
N PHE A 350 -13.75 -38.55 -23.03
CA PHE A 350 -13.15 -37.34 -23.57
C PHE A 350 -14.19 -36.32 -24.07
N ALA A 351 -15.34 -36.78 -24.58
CA ALA A 351 -16.37 -35.89 -25.12
C ALA A 351 -17.03 -35.09 -24.00
N ASN A 352 -17.47 -35.77 -22.94
CA ASN A 352 -18.07 -35.11 -21.77
C ASN A 352 -17.06 -34.21 -21.03
N TYR A 353 -15.79 -34.60 -20.96
CA TYR A 353 -14.73 -33.76 -20.41
C TYR A 353 -14.53 -32.47 -21.21
N CYS A 354 -14.43 -32.59 -22.55
CA CYS A 354 -14.29 -31.43 -23.43
C CYS A 354 -15.50 -30.51 -23.35
N ASP A 355 -16.72 -31.05 -23.32
CA ASP A 355 -17.94 -30.25 -23.20
C ASP A 355 -17.96 -29.44 -21.89
N SER A 356 -17.57 -30.07 -20.77
CA SER A 356 -17.45 -29.38 -19.48
C SER A 356 -16.42 -28.25 -19.52
N LYS A 357 -15.23 -28.52 -20.09
CA LYS A 357 -14.16 -27.52 -20.20
C LYS A 357 -14.51 -26.39 -21.17
N ILE A 358 -15.21 -26.68 -22.26
CA ILE A 358 -15.73 -25.67 -23.19
C ILE A 358 -16.78 -24.79 -22.51
N GLN A 359 -17.64 -25.35 -21.66
CA GLN A 359 -18.59 -24.56 -20.88
C GLN A 359 -17.85 -23.62 -19.90
N GLN A 360 -16.79 -24.09 -19.24
CA GLN A 360 -15.93 -23.26 -18.39
C GLN A 360 -15.27 -22.14 -19.20
N LEU A 361 -14.65 -22.47 -20.34
CA LEU A 361 -14.02 -21.50 -21.24
C LEU A 361 -15.00 -20.43 -21.70
N ASN A 362 -16.22 -20.82 -22.10
CA ASN A 362 -17.29 -19.89 -22.45
C ASN A 362 -17.67 -18.96 -21.28
N GLY A 363 -17.71 -19.49 -20.06
CA GLY A 363 -17.93 -18.71 -18.85
C GLY A 363 -16.86 -17.65 -18.63
N MET A 364 -15.58 -17.97 -18.90
CA MET A 364 -14.47 -17.03 -18.76
C MET A 364 -14.46 -15.97 -19.87
N LEU A 365 -14.59 -16.37 -21.14
CA LEU A 365 -14.56 -15.46 -22.27
C LEU A 365 -15.69 -14.41 -22.23
N ARG A 366 -16.86 -14.77 -21.68
CA ARG A 366 -17.98 -13.82 -21.52
C ARG A 366 -17.72 -12.73 -20.49
N LYS A 367 -16.85 -12.99 -19.51
CA LYS A 367 -16.51 -12.05 -18.43
C LYS A 367 -15.43 -11.03 -18.84
N ILE A 368 -14.78 -11.23 -19.98
CA ILE A 368 -13.86 -10.27 -20.58
C ILE A 368 -14.69 -9.31 -21.43
N LEU A 369 -14.80 -8.06 -20.98
CA LEU A 369 -15.59 -7.02 -21.64
C LEU A 369 -14.72 -6.22 -22.61
N ASN A 370 -13.43 -6.08 -22.31
CA ASN A 370 -12.47 -5.47 -23.21
C ASN A 370 -12.28 -6.32 -24.49
N VAL A 371 -12.84 -5.84 -25.60
CA VAL A 371 -12.79 -6.51 -26.90
C VAL A 371 -11.35 -6.66 -27.41
N ASP A 372 -10.46 -5.70 -27.16
CA ASP A 372 -9.06 -5.81 -27.60
C ASP A 372 -8.31 -6.91 -26.84
N MET A 373 -8.54 -7.02 -25.52
CA MET A 373 -8.00 -8.11 -24.71
C MET A 373 -8.56 -9.47 -25.15
N LEU A 374 -9.84 -9.53 -25.50
CA LEU A 374 -10.47 -10.74 -26.02
C LEU A 374 -9.87 -11.18 -27.37
N CYS A 375 -9.55 -10.23 -28.25
CA CYS A 375 -8.80 -10.47 -29.48
C CYS A 375 -7.44 -11.11 -29.19
N ALA A 376 -6.65 -10.49 -28.31
CA ALA A 376 -5.33 -10.98 -27.92
C ALA A 376 -5.42 -12.40 -27.31
N LEU A 377 -6.43 -12.66 -26.48
CA LEU A 377 -6.65 -13.99 -25.90
C LEU A 377 -6.88 -15.05 -26.98
N ILE A 378 -7.70 -14.76 -27.98
CA ILE A 378 -7.98 -15.71 -29.06
C ILE A 378 -6.73 -15.94 -29.91
N GLU A 379 -5.94 -14.89 -30.15
CA GLU A 379 -4.64 -14.99 -30.82
C GLU A 379 -3.65 -15.86 -30.03
N ASP A 380 -3.58 -15.71 -28.71
CA ASP A 380 -2.75 -16.56 -27.85
C ASP A 380 -3.25 -18.02 -27.84
N ILE A 381 -4.57 -18.25 -27.85
CA ILE A 381 -5.15 -19.59 -27.99
C ILE A 381 -4.71 -20.23 -29.32
N PHE A 382 -4.65 -19.48 -30.41
CA PHE A 382 -4.12 -20.00 -31.66
C PHE A 382 -2.65 -20.40 -31.54
N GLN A 383 -1.83 -19.54 -30.93
CA GLN A 383 -0.41 -19.85 -30.71
C GLN A 383 -0.27 -21.15 -29.90
N LEU A 384 -1.05 -21.30 -28.82
CA LEU A 384 -1.06 -22.51 -28.01
C LEU A 384 -1.43 -23.76 -28.83
N ILE A 385 -2.53 -23.71 -29.59
CA ILE A 385 -3.03 -24.86 -30.35
C ILE A 385 -2.03 -25.33 -31.40
N PHE A 386 -1.30 -24.40 -32.03
CA PHE A 386 -0.27 -24.71 -33.03
C PHE A 386 1.14 -24.91 -32.44
N LEU A 387 1.28 -24.96 -31.11
CA LEU A 387 2.54 -25.35 -30.47
C LEU A 387 2.96 -26.75 -30.91
N ARG A 388 4.26 -26.89 -31.12
CA ARG A 388 4.92 -28.12 -31.57
C ARG A 388 5.87 -28.61 -30.50
N TRP A 389 5.92 -29.92 -30.27
CA TRP A 389 6.80 -30.54 -29.27
C TRP A 389 8.28 -30.21 -29.51
N GLU A 390 8.66 -30.01 -30.78
CA GLU A 390 10.00 -29.63 -31.18
C GLU A 390 10.40 -28.26 -30.63
N HIS A 391 9.47 -27.30 -30.51
CA HIS A 391 9.75 -25.96 -29.98
C HIS A 391 10.01 -25.97 -28.47
N LEU A 392 9.49 -26.96 -27.73
CA LEU A 392 9.70 -27.08 -26.28
C LEU A 392 11.05 -27.74 -25.92
N ARG A 393 11.72 -28.40 -26.87
CA ARG A 393 12.99 -29.10 -26.59
C ARG A 393 14.21 -28.18 -26.59
N HIS A 394 14.13 -27.00 -27.20
CA HIS A 394 15.27 -26.10 -27.29
C HIS A 394 15.60 -25.35 -25.99
N SER A 395 14.73 -25.38 -24.98
CA SER A 395 14.97 -24.77 -23.66
C SER A 395 15.49 -25.74 -22.59
N SER A 396 15.40 -27.05 -22.82
CA SER A 396 15.88 -28.08 -21.86
C SER A 396 17.37 -28.41 -21.99
N GLY A 397 18.06 -27.88 -23.00
CA GLY A 397 19.50 -28.06 -23.22
C GLY A 397 20.42 -27.10 -22.43
N THR A 398 19.87 -26.07 -21.78
CA THR A 398 20.70 -25.01 -21.15
C THR A 398 20.77 -25.09 -19.62
N HIS A 399 19.98 -25.97 -18.97
CA HIS A 399 19.95 -26.09 -17.50
C HIS A 399 20.04 -27.53 -16.95
N SER A 400 20.40 -28.52 -17.79
CA SER A 400 20.41 -29.94 -17.40
C SER A 400 21.79 -30.61 -17.41
N SER A 401 22.89 -29.85 -17.25
CA SER A 401 24.26 -30.39 -17.12
C SER A 401 25.04 -29.91 -15.88
N ALA A 402 24.38 -29.67 -14.75
CA ALA A 402 25.07 -29.16 -13.55
C ALA A 402 24.67 -29.81 -12.21
N SER A 403 24.28 -31.09 -12.18
CA SER A 403 24.04 -31.75 -10.89
C SER A 403 24.35 -33.24 -10.83
N HIS A 404 25.45 -33.71 -11.43
CA HIS A 404 26.15 -34.92 -10.94
C HIS A 404 27.61 -34.97 -11.42
N ALA A 405 28.53 -34.45 -10.60
CA ALA A 405 29.89 -34.99 -10.44
C ALA A 405 30.57 -34.36 -9.23
N ASN A 406 31.14 -35.20 -8.38
CA ASN A 406 31.76 -34.88 -7.11
C ASN A 406 33.29 -35.10 -7.25
N ARG A 407 34.11 -34.19 -6.69
CA ARG A 407 35.61 -34.23 -6.55
C ARG A 407 36.38 -34.10 -7.89
N SER A 408 37.46 -33.32 -8.04
CA SER A 408 38.56 -32.94 -7.13
C SER A 408 39.39 -31.77 -7.72
N PHE A 409 40.00 -30.98 -6.81
CA PHE A 409 41.12 -30.02 -6.94
C PHE A 409 41.86 -29.88 -8.29
N SER A 410 42.00 -28.65 -8.78
CA SER A 410 43.27 -27.89 -8.73
C SER A 410 43.07 -26.43 -9.23
N ALA A 411 43.78 -25.51 -8.59
CA ALA A 411 43.78 -24.07 -8.87
C ALA A 411 44.77 -23.71 -10.00
N ALA A 412 44.41 -22.72 -10.83
CA ALA A 412 45.34 -21.72 -11.38
C ALA A 412 44.56 -20.66 -12.20
N ASN A 413 44.68 -19.39 -11.77
CA ASN A 413 44.90 -18.12 -12.51
C ASN A 413 44.64 -18.15 -14.05
N SER A 414 44.02 -17.16 -14.70
CA SER A 414 44.15 -15.70 -14.57
C SER A 414 43.22 -14.97 -15.56
N THR A 415 42.70 -13.80 -15.15
CA THR A 415 42.54 -12.51 -15.92
C THR A 415 41.87 -12.53 -17.32
N GLY A 416 40.92 -11.67 -17.70
CA GLY A 416 40.41 -10.41 -17.17
C GLY A 416 39.59 -9.69 -18.27
N VAL A 417 39.07 -8.50 -17.92
CA VAL A 417 38.46 -7.46 -18.80
C VAL A 417 37.03 -7.74 -19.27
N SER A 418 35.99 -7.23 -18.59
CA SER A 418 35.43 -5.87 -18.63
C SER A 418 34.77 -5.46 -19.98
N SER A 419 33.44 -5.46 -19.95
CA SER A 419 32.51 -4.45 -20.47
C SER A 419 32.65 -3.95 -21.92
N THR A 420 31.65 -4.27 -22.75
CA THR A 420 30.74 -3.26 -23.35
C THR A 420 29.47 -3.96 -23.85
N ALA A 421 28.33 -3.37 -23.50
CA ALA A 421 27.04 -3.70 -24.06
C ALA A 421 27.00 -3.34 -25.54
N GLU A 422 26.43 -4.20 -26.37
CA GLU A 422 25.67 -3.79 -27.54
C GLU A 422 24.64 -4.88 -27.87
N ILE A 423 23.39 -4.47 -27.78
CA ILE A 423 22.18 -5.23 -28.07
C ILE A 423 22.10 -5.34 -29.59
N ALA A 424 22.35 -6.52 -30.14
CA ALA A 424 22.00 -6.85 -31.52
C ALA A 424 20.73 -7.71 -31.50
N PHE A 425 19.62 -7.09 -31.91
CA PHE A 425 18.41 -7.78 -32.33
C PHE A 425 18.73 -8.69 -33.52
N GLU A 426 18.87 -9.99 -33.29
CA GLU A 426 18.89 -10.97 -34.38
C GLU A 426 17.47 -11.48 -34.65
N THR A 427 16.90 -10.96 -35.73
CA THR A 427 15.75 -11.48 -36.45
C THR A 427 16.04 -12.92 -36.93
N PRO A 428 15.18 -13.91 -36.64
CA PRO A 428 15.38 -15.26 -37.16
C PRO A 428 14.96 -15.29 -38.62
N THR A 429 15.91 -15.03 -39.51
CA THR A 429 15.77 -15.33 -40.94
C THR A 429 15.93 -16.83 -41.15
N ALA A 430 15.02 -17.37 -41.95
CA ALA A 430 14.87 -18.79 -42.24
C ALA A 430 16.18 -19.45 -42.71
N SER A 431 16.62 -20.48 -41.98
CA SER A 431 17.57 -21.47 -42.49
C SER A 431 16.91 -22.84 -42.51
N MET A 432 16.25 -23.14 -43.64
CA MET A 432 15.83 -24.49 -43.99
C MET A 432 17.02 -25.23 -44.62
N ARG A 433 17.74 -26.01 -43.83
CA ARG A 433 18.52 -27.18 -44.31
C ARG A 433 18.82 -28.10 -43.14
N SER A 434 17.87 -28.98 -42.82
CA SER A 434 18.12 -30.13 -41.95
C SER A 434 18.73 -31.27 -42.78
N THR A 435 20.00 -31.55 -42.54
CA THR A 435 20.63 -32.85 -42.84
C THR A 435 20.00 -33.93 -41.96
N PRO A 436 19.88 -35.19 -42.44
CA PRO A 436 19.23 -36.25 -41.70
C PRO A 436 20.19 -36.81 -40.64
N HIS A 437 20.13 -36.27 -39.43
CA HIS A 437 20.80 -36.88 -38.29
C HIS A 437 19.81 -37.73 -37.47
N SER A 438 20.11 -39.04 -37.50
CA SER A 438 19.85 -40.05 -36.49
C SER A 438 18.46 -40.11 -35.84
N VAL A 439 17.72 -41.12 -36.28
CA VAL A 439 16.69 -41.81 -35.51
C VAL A 439 17.34 -42.39 -34.25
N GLU A 440 17.40 -41.61 -33.16
CA GLU A 440 17.59 -42.12 -31.79
C GLU A 440 17.32 -41.01 -30.75
N SER A 441 16.04 -40.79 -30.44
CA SER A 441 15.56 -40.63 -29.07
C SER A 441 14.03 -40.65 -29.10
N SER A 442 13.46 -41.50 -28.25
CA SER A 442 12.03 -41.64 -27.99
C SER A 442 11.43 -40.33 -27.46
N GLY A 443 11.17 -39.39 -28.36
CA GLY A 443 10.59 -38.10 -28.03
C GLY A 443 9.35 -37.85 -28.88
N ARG A 444 8.34 -37.20 -28.29
CA ARG A 444 7.11 -36.78 -29.00
C ARG A 444 7.44 -35.72 -30.07
N HIS A 445 7.04 -35.94 -31.31
CA HIS A 445 7.22 -34.99 -32.43
C HIS A 445 5.84 -34.58 -32.98
N GLY A 446 5.72 -33.37 -33.54
CA GLY A 446 4.47 -32.84 -34.09
C GLY A 446 3.73 -31.88 -33.17
N PHE A 447 2.50 -31.54 -33.54
CA PHE A 447 1.64 -30.63 -32.76
C PHE A 447 1.28 -31.22 -31.39
N ILE A 448 1.23 -30.36 -30.38
CA ILE A 448 0.82 -30.74 -29.02
C ILE A 448 -0.69 -30.99 -28.97
N CYS A 449 -1.46 -30.14 -29.63
CA CYS A 449 -2.91 -30.27 -29.71
C CYS A 449 -3.31 -31.43 -30.62
N ASN A 450 -4.19 -32.31 -30.13
CA ASN A 450 -4.78 -33.36 -30.96
C ASN A 450 -5.92 -32.80 -31.84
N GLY A 451 -6.25 -33.49 -32.93
CA GLY A 451 -7.25 -33.03 -33.89
C GLY A 451 -8.66 -32.86 -33.32
N GLN A 452 -9.05 -33.70 -32.35
CA GLN A 452 -10.38 -33.64 -31.72
C GLN A 452 -10.51 -32.41 -30.80
N ALA A 453 -9.48 -32.11 -30.01
CA ALA A 453 -9.38 -30.91 -29.18
C ALA A 453 -9.37 -29.64 -30.05
N LEU A 454 -8.57 -29.63 -31.12
CA LEU A 454 -8.53 -28.52 -32.07
C LEU A 454 -9.92 -28.25 -32.66
N TYR A 455 -10.58 -29.29 -33.15
CA TYR A 455 -11.93 -29.18 -33.72
C TYR A 455 -12.93 -28.64 -32.69
N ALA A 456 -12.94 -29.19 -31.48
CA ALA A 456 -13.84 -28.77 -30.42
C ALA A 456 -13.64 -27.29 -30.02
N ILE A 457 -12.38 -26.87 -29.85
CA ILE A 457 -12.04 -25.48 -29.52
C ILE A 457 -12.43 -24.53 -30.66
N PHE A 458 -12.10 -24.85 -31.91
CA PHE A 458 -12.38 -23.97 -33.05
C PHE A 458 -13.87 -23.88 -33.38
N VAL A 459 -14.64 -24.96 -33.28
CA VAL A 459 -16.10 -24.91 -33.42
C VAL A 459 -16.72 -24.02 -32.34
N PHE A 460 -16.27 -24.18 -31.10
CA PHE A 460 -16.70 -23.33 -30.00
C PHE A 460 -16.35 -21.85 -30.23
N LEU A 461 -15.08 -21.54 -30.53
CA LEU A 461 -14.60 -20.18 -30.75
C LEU A 461 -15.32 -19.52 -31.91
N LYS A 462 -15.53 -20.22 -33.03
CA LYS A 462 -16.32 -19.72 -34.15
C LYS A 462 -17.70 -19.25 -33.70
N ASN A 463 -18.42 -20.11 -32.98
CA ASN A 463 -19.76 -19.79 -32.49
C ASN A 463 -19.76 -18.64 -31.47
N PHE A 464 -18.78 -18.61 -30.57
CA PHE A 464 -18.63 -17.54 -29.58
C PHE A 464 -18.36 -16.19 -30.25
N ILE A 465 -17.41 -16.16 -31.19
CA ILE A 465 -17.00 -14.94 -31.86
C ILE A 465 -18.12 -14.39 -32.76
N THR A 466 -18.79 -15.25 -33.54
CA THR A 466 -19.95 -14.81 -34.35
C THR A 466 -21.02 -14.16 -33.47
N LYS A 467 -21.28 -14.70 -32.26
CA LYS A 467 -22.20 -14.06 -31.30
C LYS A 467 -21.66 -12.73 -30.78
N LYS A 468 -20.36 -12.65 -30.47
CA LYS A 468 -19.73 -11.41 -29.97
C LYS A 468 -19.70 -10.29 -31.02
N MET A 469 -19.57 -10.59 -32.30
CA MET A 469 -19.69 -9.57 -33.35
C MET A 469 -21.04 -8.84 -33.39
N HIS A 470 -22.10 -9.48 -32.88
CA HIS A 470 -23.43 -8.87 -32.81
C HIS A 470 -23.66 -8.09 -31.50
N SER A 471 -22.68 -8.07 -30.58
CA SER A 471 -22.78 -7.33 -29.31
C SER A 471 -22.51 -5.84 -29.48
N GLU A 472 -23.07 -5.03 -28.58
CA GLU A 472 -22.82 -3.58 -28.55
C GLU A 472 -21.35 -3.25 -28.29
N ASP A 473 -20.67 -4.03 -27.43
CA ASP A 473 -19.24 -3.85 -27.11
C ASP A 473 -18.38 -3.90 -28.38
N TYR A 474 -18.68 -4.81 -29.31
CA TYR A 474 -17.98 -4.93 -30.58
C TYR A 474 -18.26 -3.74 -31.51
N LYS A 475 -19.52 -3.29 -31.60
CA LYS A 475 -19.91 -2.16 -32.44
C LYS A 475 -19.26 -0.85 -31.99
N LEU A 476 -19.04 -0.71 -30.68
CA LEU A 476 -18.39 0.44 -30.06
C LEU A 476 -16.84 0.35 -30.09
N ALA A 477 -16.28 -0.81 -30.42
CA ALA A 477 -14.83 -0.99 -30.52
C ALA A 477 -14.23 -0.24 -31.72
N SER A 478 -12.93 0.05 -31.65
CA SER A 478 -12.22 0.69 -32.77
C SER A 478 -12.23 -0.16 -34.05
N GLU A 479 -12.20 0.49 -35.21
CA GLU A 479 -12.17 -0.17 -36.52
C GLU A 479 -11.04 -1.20 -36.64
N ARG A 480 -9.85 -0.88 -36.07
CA ARG A 480 -8.72 -1.81 -36.01
C ARG A 480 -9.06 -3.10 -35.27
N VAL A 481 -9.76 -3.02 -34.15
CA VAL A 481 -10.14 -4.19 -33.34
C VAL A 481 -11.22 -5.00 -34.05
N GLN A 482 -12.18 -4.34 -34.70
CA GLN A 482 -13.19 -5.00 -35.52
C GLN A 482 -12.57 -5.80 -36.67
N LEU A 483 -11.60 -5.22 -37.38
CA LEU A 483 -10.85 -5.91 -38.44
C LEU A 483 -10.04 -7.11 -37.92
N ARG A 484 -9.42 -7.00 -36.74
CA ARG A 484 -8.73 -8.14 -36.10
C ARG A 484 -9.70 -9.28 -35.82
N PHE A 485 -10.86 -8.98 -35.23
CA PHE A 485 -11.90 -9.96 -34.96
C PHE A 485 -12.42 -10.67 -36.22
N GLN A 486 -12.60 -9.93 -37.31
CA GLN A 486 -13.01 -10.50 -38.59
C GLN A 486 -11.96 -11.48 -39.14
N ARG A 487 -10.68 -11.06 -39.14
CA ARG A 487 -9.56 -11.92 -39.58
C ARG A 487 -9.48 -13.21 -38.75
N ILE A 488 -9.67 -13.12 -37.44
CA ILE A 488 -9.70 -14.28 -36.54
C ILE A 488 -10.77 -15.28 -37.02
N ILE A 489 -12.00 -14.84 -37.29
CA ILE A 489 -13.09 -15.72 -37.74
C ILE A 489 -12.78 -16.36 -39.09
N ASP A 490 -12.22 -15.59 -40.02
CA ASP A 490 -11.87 -16.07 -41.35
C ASP A 490 -10.83 -17.19 -41.22
N VAL A 491 -9.81 -17.01 -40.37
CA VAL A 491 -8.78 -18.02 -40.07
C VAL A 491 -9.40 -19.27 -39.41
N ILE A 492 -10.29 -19.12 -38.41
CA ILE A 492 -10.98 -20.28 -37.80
C ILE A 492 -11.79 -21.02 -38.86
N THR A 493 -12.51 -20.31 -39.71
CA THR A 493 -13.39 -20.89 -40.72
C THR A 493 -12.58 -21.65 -41.76
N GLU A 494 -11.46 -21.10 -42.21
CA GLU A 494 -10.53 -21.75 -43.11
C GLU A 494 -9.90 -23.00 -42.47
N ALA A 495 -9.46 -22.91 -41.21
CA ALA A 495 -8.86 -24.04 -40.49
C ALA A 495 -9.86 -25.19 -40.28
N LEU A 496 -11.10 -24.89 -39.90
CA LEU A 496 -12.17 -25.89 -39.77
C LEU A 496 -12.52 -26.53 -41.12
N TRP A 497 -12.52 -25.76 -42.21
CA TRP A 497 -12.74 -26.29 -43.55
C TRP A 497 -11.61 -27.24 -43.96
N LYS A 498 -10.35 -26.83 -43.79
CA LYS A 498 -9.15 -27.65 -44.04
C LYS A 498 -9.18 -28.94 -43.23
N TYR A 499 -9.50 -28.85 -41.94
CA TYR A 499 -9.66 -30.03 -41.09
C TYR A 499 -10.78 -30.96 -41.59
N GLY A 500 -11.93 -30.42 -41.98
CA GLY A 500 -13.04 -31.21 -42.51
C GLY A 500 -12.72 -31.88 -43.86
N VAL A 501 -11.87 -31.28 -44.69
CA VAL A 501 -11.35 -31.91 -45.92
C VAL A 501 -10.40 -33.05 -45.57
N LEU A 502 -9.45 -32.82 -44.67
CA LEU A 502 -8.49 -33.84 -44.20
C LEU A 502 -9.19 -35.03 -43.55
N GLN A 503 -10.20 -34.79 -42.71
CA GLN A 503 -10.98 -35.86 -42.10
C GLN A 503 -11.72 -36.71 -43.14
N LYS A 504 -12.24 -36.11 -44.22
CA LYS A 504 -12.86 -36.85 -45.33
C LYS A 504 -11.84 -37.65 -46.14
N PHE A 505 -10.61 -37.17 -46.27
CA PHE A 505 -9.51 -37.94 -46.84
C PHE A 505 -9.12 -39.10 -45.93
N ASP A 506 -8.93 -38.88 -44.63
CA ASP A 506 -8.61 -39.96 -43.69
C ASP A 506 -9.74 -41.00 -43.61
N HIS A 507 -11.00 -40.56 -43.64
CA HIS A 507 -12.13 -41.49 -43.63
C HIS A 507 -12.25 -42.25 -44.96
N SER A 508 -12.01 -41.61 -46.10
CA SER A 508 -12.02 -42.28 -47.41
C SER A 508 -10.82 -43.23 -47.59
N VAL A 509 -9.64 -42.88 -47.04
CA VAL A 509 -8.46 -43.74 -46.98
C VAL A 509 -8.69 -44.92 -46.02
N ASN A 510 -9.27 -44.70 -44.83
CA ASN A 510 -9.59 -45.77 -43.89
C ASN A 510 -10.71 -46.70 -44.39
N LEU A 511 -11.71 -46.17 -45.11
CA LEU A 511 -12.75 -46.96 -45.80
C LEU A 511 -12.19 -47.72 -47.01
N ALA A 512 -11.18 -47.18 -47.70
CA ALA A 512 -10.48 -47.87 -48.79
C ALA A 512 -9.44 -48.91 -48.28
N ASN A 513 -8.90 -48.72 -47.07
CA ASN A 513 -7.82 -49.52 -46.48
C ASN A 513 -8.27 -50.68 -45.59
N THR A 514 -9.56 -51.01 -45.52
CA THR A 514 -9.98 -52.30 -44.92
C THR A 514 -9.52 -53.53 -45.72
N SER A 515 -8.84 -53.36 -46.87
CA SER A 515 -8.29 -54.51 -47.61
C SER A 515 -6.92 -54.34 -48.30
N ARG A 516 -6.16 -53.25 -48.09
CA ARG A 516 -4.83 -53.13 -48.74
C ARG A 516 -3.89 -52.17 -48.03
N LYS A 517 -2.75 -52.70 -47.54
CA LYS A 517 -1.56 -51.91 -47.20
C LYS A 517 -0.97 -51.36 -48.51
N PHE A 518 -1.11 -50.06 -48.74
CA PHE A 518 -0.27 -49.34 -49.70
C PHE A 518 0.55 -48.30 -48.94
N GLY A 519 1.87 -48.51 -48.91
CA GLY A 519 2.82 -47.46 -48.53
C GLY A 519 2.98 -46.51 -49.71
N LEU A 520 2.64 -45.24 -49.51
CA LEU A 520 2.97 -44.16 -50.43
C LEU A 520 4.43 -43.74 -50.16
N ASP A 521 5.26 -43.77 -51.19
CA ASP A 521 6.68 -43.38 -51.12
C ASP A 521 6.80 -41.86 -50.94
N ALA A 522 7.84 -41.42 -50.22
CA ALA A 522 8.04 -40.04 -49.78
C ALA A 522 8.09 -39.02 -50.93
N LYS A 523 8.38 -39.47 -52.16
CA LYS A 523 8.41 -38.64 -53.38
C LYS A 523 7.02 -38.25 -53.89
N GLU A 524 5.97 -38.99 -53.57
CA GLU A 524 4.59 -38.69 -53.99
C GLU A 524 3.88 -37.74 -53.01
N LEU A 525 4.21 -37.83 -51.72
CA LEU A 525 3.76 -36.87 -50.68
C LEU A 525 4.27 -35.44 -50.93
N LEU A 526 5.49 -35.30 -51.46
CA LEU A 526 6.08 -34.00 -51.83
C LEU A 526 5.36 -33.31 -53.00
N ARG A 527 4.56 -34.03 -53.81
CA ARG A 527 3.76 -33.44 -54.91
C ARG A 527 2.41 -32.89 -54.45
N LEU A 528 1.94 -33.25 -53.27
CA LEU A 528 0.66 -32.77 -52.69
C LEU A 528 0.80 -31.45 -51.93
N VAL A 529 2.03 -31.08 -51.55
CA VAL A 529 2.34 -29.77 -50.96
C VAL A 529 2.64 -28.79 -52.09
N HIS A 530 1.61 -28.11 -52.60
CA HIS A 530 1.84 -26.90 -53.38
C HIS A 530 2.40 -25.84 -52.43
N ILE A 531 3.70 -25.56 -52.58
CA ILE A 531 4.39 -24.42 -52.00
C ILE A 531 3.72 -23.17 -52.57
N HIS A 532 3.19 -22.30 -51.71
CA HIS A 532 2.88 -20.92 -52.10
C HIS A 532 4.18 -20.25 -52.57
N PRO A 533 4.28 -19.78 -53.83
CA PRO A 533 5.42 -19.03 -54.27
C PRO A 533 5.25 -17.58 -53.79
N ASP A 534 5.83 -17.25 -52.64
CA ASP A 534 6.09 -15.85 -52.32
C ASP A 534 7.38 -15.42 -53.02
N THR A 535 7.22 -14.46 -53.93
CA THR A 535 8.20 -13.41 -54.25
C THR A 535 9.61 -13.86 -54.63
N MET A 536 9.82 -14.12 -55.92
CA MET A 536 11.11 -13.82 -56.57
C MET A 536 11.18 -12.30 -56.77
N GLU A 537 12.15 -11.66 -56.13
CA GLU A 537 12.51 -10.26 -56.38
C GLU A 537 13.07 -10.07 -57.79
N LYS A 538 12.47 -9.12 -58.50
CA LYS A 538 13.02 -8.15 -59.46
C LYS A 538 14.05 -8.62 -60.49
N THR A 539 13.62 -8.57 -61.75
CA THR A 539 14.41 -8.00 -62.84
C THR A 539 13.57 -6.97 -63.62
N SER A 540 13.85 -5.69 -63.37
CA SER A 540 13.99 -4.58 -64.33
C SER A 540 13.40 -4.75 -65.75
N SER A 541 12.47 -3.87 -66.15
CA SER A 541 12.64 -2.92 -67.28
C SER A 541 11.32 -2.16 -67.54
N ASP A 542 11.43 -0.83 -67.63
CA ASP A 542 10.45 0.06 -68.28
C ASP A 542 10.07 -0.45 -69.69
N ASP A 543 8.79 -0.34 -70.07
CA ASP A 543 8.31 0.63 -71.08
C ASP A 543 6.79 0.49 -71.31
N ASP A 544 6.20 1.58 -71.77
CA ASP A 544 4.79 1.92 -71.88
C ASP A 544 3.88 0.97 -72.70
N SER A 545 2.58 1.02 -72.37
CA SER A 545 1.45 1.31 -73.28
C SER A 545 0.22 0.38 -73.21
N ARG A 546 -0.93 1.08 -73.10
CA ARG A 546 -2.32 0.75 -73.47
C ARG A 546 -2.50 -0.51 -74.34
N ASP A 547 -3.44 -1.40 -73.99
CA ASP A 547 -4.80 -1.41 -74.54
C ASP A 547 -5.68 -2.58 -74.05
N ARG A 548 -6.98 -2.38 -74.24
CA ARG A 548 -8.14 -3.21 -73.92
C ARG A 548 -8.08 -4.63 -74.51
N SER A 549 -8.66 -5.63 -73.82
CA SER A 549 -9.91 -6.30 -74.24
C SER A 549 -10.22 -7.60 -73.46
N ASN A 550 -11.52 -7.90 -73.45
CA ASN A 550 -12.30 -8.87 -72.67
C ASN A 550 -12.03 -10.36 -72.94
N GLN A 551 -12.55 -11.19 -72.02
CA GLN A 551 -13.24 -12.51 -72.16
C GLN A 551 -12.65 -13.57 -71.20
N THR A 552 -13.39 -14.34 -70.39
CA THR A 552 -14.81 -14.75 -70.37
C THR A 552 -15.19 -15.29 -68.97
N ASN A 553 -16.38 -14.92 -68.49
CA ASN A 553 -17.16 -15.62 -67.45
C ASN A 553 -17.89 -16.85 -68.01
N LEU A 554 -18.45 -17.68 -67.10
CA LEU A 554 -19.59 -18.65 -67.20
C LEU A 554 -19.17 -20.10 -66.80
N THR A 555 -19.91 -20.93 -66.04
CA THR A 555 -21.18 -20.82 -65.29
C THR A 555 -21.40 -22.03 -64.36
N ARG A 556 -22.13 -21.74 -63.28
CA ARG A 556 -22.95 -22.60 -62.40
C ARG A 556 -23.90 -23.54 -63.17
N ARG A 557 -23.86 -24.85 -62.94
CA ARG A 557 -24.86 -25.82 -63.43
C ARG A 557 -25.90 -26.18 -62.34
N LYS A 558 -27.18 -25.91 -62.67
CA LYS A 558 -28.39 -26.54 -62.10
C LYS A 558 -28.83 -27.70 -63.02
N ALA A 559 -29.32 -28.79 -62.45
CA ALA A 559 -30.25 -29.76 -63.04
C ALA A 559 -30.97 -30.44 -61.85
N SER A 560 -32.26 -30.27 -61.55
CA SER A 560 -33.55 -30.49 -62.25
C SER A 560 -34.02 -31.96 -62.31
N ARG A 561 -35.23 -32.20 -61.78
CA ARG A 561 -36.30 -33.11 -62.24
C ARG A 561 -37.57 -32.79 -61.41
N LYS A 562 -38.66 -32.28 -62.02
CA LYS A 562 -39.80 -33.00 -62.66
C LYS A 562 -40.46 -33.98 -61.67
N LYS A 563 -41.75 -33.92 -61.35
CA LYS A 563 -42.94 -33.49 -62.12
C LYS A 563 -43.95 -32.85 -61.18
#